data_AF-A0A7Y2M239-F1
#
_entry.id   AF-A0A7Y2M239-F1
#
_cell.length_a   1.000
_cell.length_b   1.000
_cell.length_c   1.000
_cell.angle_alpha   90.00
_cell.angle_beta   90.00
_cell.angle_gamma   90.00
#
_symmetry.space_group_name_H-M   'P 1'
#
loop_
_entity.id
_entity.type
_entity.pdbx_description
1 polymer ?
#
loop_
_entity_poly.entity_id
_entity_poly.type
_entity_poly.pdbx_seq_one_letter_code
_entity_poly.pdbx_strand_id
1 'polypeptide(L)' 'MGKTLIDIDDTVLARAQALSGIATKKGVVAAALEGVVRRLEVDNYAEFVTSGAVDDLSDPEVVRSAQR' A
#
# COMPACT_ATOMS: atom_id res chain seq x y z
N MET A 1 -13.20 10.94 -8.23
CA MET A 1 -12.66 11.22 -6.88
C MET A 1 -13.75 11.88 -6.04
N GLY A 2 -13.99 11.39 -4.83
CA GLY A 2 -14.91 12.02 -3.87
C GLY A 2 -14.20 13.08 -3.02
N LYS A 3 -14.95 14.07 -2.52
CA LYS A 3 -14.46 15.00 -1.50
C LYS A 3 -14.72 14.38 -0.13
N THR A 4 -13.67 14.31 0.69
CA THR A 4 -13.77 13.82 2.07
C THR A 4 -13.30 14.94 3.00
N LEU A 5 -14.10 15.28 4.00
CA LEU A 5 -13.71 16.21 5.05
C LEU A 5 -13.08 15.40 6.18
N ILE A 6 -11.84 15.74 6.51
CA ILE A 6 -11.05 15.07 7.56
C ILE A 6 -10.34 16.12 8.39
N ASP A 7 -10.21 15.85 9.68
CA ASP A 7 -9.37 16.64 10.56
C ASP A 7 -7.92 16.15 10.43
N ILE A 8 -7.01 17.11 10.25
CA ILE A 8 -5.56 16.85 10.15
C ILE A 8 -4.85 17.85 11.04
N ASP A 9 -3.85 17.39 11.78
CA ASP A 9 -2.93 18.27 12.48
C ASP A 9 -2.15 19.14 11.47
N ASP A 10 -2.43 20.45 11.48
CA ASP A 10 -1.80 21.40 10.57
C ASP A 10 -0.28 21.50 10.75
N THR A 11 0.24 21.21 11.95
CA THR A 11 1.70 21.22 12.20
C THR A 11 2.39 20.05 11.50
N VAL A 12 1.77 18.87 11.53
CA VAL A 12 2.24 17.67 10.84
C VAL A 12 2.15 17.88 9.33
N LEU A 13 1.04 18.44 8.85
CA LEU A 13 0.83 18.70 7.43
C LEU A 13 1.85 19.73 6.89
N ALA A 14 2.10 20.80 7.63
CA ALA A 14 3.11 21.80 7.26
C ALA A 14 4.52 21.19 7.21
N ARG A 15 4.87 20.36 8.20
CA ARG A 15 6.14 19.63 8.21
C ARG A 15 6.26 18.68 7.01
N ALA A 16 5.20 17.95 6.70
CA ALA A 16 5.17 17.04 5.56
C ALA A 16 5.31 17.80 4.22
N GLN A 17 4.67 18.96 4.07
CA GLN A 17 4.85 19.84 2.91
C GLN A 17 6.31 20.31 2.78
N ALA A 18 6.93 20.75 3.88
CA ALA A 18 8.32 21.20 3.87
C ALA A 18 9.30 20.08 3.50
N LEU A 19 9.10 18.87 4.05
CA LEU A 19 9.97 17.71 3.79
C LEU A 19 9.78 17.14 2.38
N SER A 20 8.55 17.09 1.88
CA SER A 20 8.24 16.52 0.55
C SER A 20 8.45 17.51 -0.60
N GLY A 21 8.51 18.81 -0.31
CA GLY A 21 8.50 19.86 -1.34
C GLY A 21 7.15 20.04 -2.05
N ILE A 22 6.10 19.33 -1.61
CA ILE A 22 4.79 19.39 -2.26
C ILE A 22 4.04 20.65 -1.84
N ALA A 23 3.75 21.51 -2.82
CA ALA A 23 3.16 22.83 -2.57
C ALA A 23 1.71 22.81 -2.05
N THR A 24 0.97 21.71 -2.23
CA THR A 24 -0.47 21.66 -1.89
C THR A 24 -0.77 20.63 -0.81
N LYS A 25 -1.65 21.00 0.13
CA LYS A 25 -2.18 20.09 1.18
C LYS A 25 -2.73 18.79 0.56
N LYS A 26 -3.55 18.90 -0.49
CA LYS A 26 -4.11 17.75 -1.22
C LYS A 26 -3.03 16.84 -1.81
N GLY A 27 -1.94 17.42 -2.31
CA GLY A 27 -0.84 16.66 -2.92
C GLY A 27 -0.08 15.86 -1.87
N VAL A 28 0.15 16.46 -0.69
CA VAL A 28 0.77 15.73 0.44
C VAL A 28 -0.10 14.56 0.88
N VAL A 29 -1.40 14.78 1.03
CA VAL A 29 -2.33 13.71 1.45
C VAL A 29 -2.37 12.59 0.38
N ALA A 30 -2.43 12.94 -0.90
CA ALA A 30 -2.42 11.96 -1.99
C ALA A 30 -1.12 11.13 -1.99
N ALA A 31 0.04 11.78 -1.95
CA ALA A 31 1.34 11.11 -1.93
C ALA A 31 1.51 10.23 -0.67
N ALA A 32 1.03 10.70 0.49
CA ALA A 32 1.06 9.91 1.71
C ALA A 32 0.21 8.63 1.60
N LEU A 33 -1.01 8.74 1.04
CA LEU A 33 -1.89 7.59 0.83
C LEU A 33 -1.30 6.60 -0.17
N GLU A 34 -0.71 7.07 -1.28
CA GLU A 34 0.00 6.21 -2.23
C GLU A 34 1.16 5.46 -1.58
N GLY A 35 1.92 6.13 -0.72
CA GLY A 35 3.00 5.50 0.05
C GLY A 35 2.49 4.43 1.01
N VAL A 36 1.36 4.67 1.68
CA VAL A 36 0.71 3.68 2.55
C VAL A 36 0.24 2.46 1.75
N VAL A 37 -0.45 2.67 0.62
CA VAL A 37 -0.91 1.58 -0.23
C VAL A 37 0.26 0.73 -0.70
N ARG A 38 1.30 1.36 -1.26
CA ARG A 38 2.49 0.63 -1.74
C ARG A 38 3.14 -0.20 -0.63
N ARG A 39 3.24 0.36 0.58
CA ARG A 39 3.81 -0.36 1.73
C ARG A 39 2.96 -1.59 2.07
N LEU A 40 1.65 -1.43 2.17
CA LEU A 40 0.74 -2.53 2.50
C LEU A 40 0.73 -3.62 1.42
N GLU A 41 0.82 -3.25 0.14
CA GLU A 41 0.96 -4.22 -0.95
C GLU A 41 2.24 -5.05 -0.83
N VAL A 42 3.36 -4.41 -0.46
CA VAL A 42 4.62 -5.11 -0.22
C VAL A 42 4.54 -6.02 0.99
N ASP A 43 3.95 -5.55 2.08
CA ASP A 43 3.78 -6.34 3.31
C ASP A 43 2.90 -7.59 3.03
N ASN A 44 1.78 -7.41 2.33
CA ASN A 44 0.90 -8.51 1.91
C ASN A 44 1.61 -9.51 0.98
N TYR A 45 2.44 -9.02 0.05
CA TYR A 45 3.20 -9.90 -0.83
C TYR A 45 4.26 -10.70 -0.06
N ALA A 46 4.94 -10.08 0.90
CA ALA A 46 5.89 -10.77 1.76
C ALA A 46 5.21 -11.86 2.61
N GLU A 47 4.02 -11.57 3.15
CA GLU A 47 3.20 -12.57 3.83
C GLU A 47 2.81 -13.72 2.89
N PHE A 48 2.36 -13.41 1.67
CA PHE A 48 2.07 -14.42 0.66
C PHE A 48 3.27 -15.33 0.38
N VAL A 49 4.46 -14.76 0.16
CA VAL A 49 5.68 -15.55 -0.10
C VAL A 49 6.05 -16.44 1.08
N THR A 50 5.91 -15.94 2.31
CA THR A 50 6.30 -16.69 3.52
C THR A 50 5.24 -17.68 4.00
N SER A 51 4.01 -17.57 3.52
CA SER A 51 2.90 -18.47 3.88
C SER A 51 3.02 -19.91 3.35
N GLY A 52 4.01 -20.20 2.51
CA GLY A 52 4.14 -21.48 1.79
C GLY A 52 3.35 -21.53 0.47
N ALA A 53 2.56 -20.50 0.16
CA ALA A 53 1.80 -20.42 -1.10
C ALA A 53 2.69 -20.45 -2.35
N VAL A 54 3.95 -20.02 -2.26
CA VAL A 54 4.92 -20.11 -3.37
C VAL A 54 5.36 -21.55 -3.61
N ASP A 55 5.50 -22.36 -2.54
CA ASP A 55 5.83 -23.77 -2.67
C ASP A 55 4.66 -24.53 -3.32
N ASP A 56 3.42 -24.23 -2.90
CA ASP A 56 2.19 -24.77 -3.50
C ASP A 56 2.08 -24.45 -5.00
N LEU A 57 2.50 -23.25 -5.43
CA LEU A 57 2.53 -22.87 -6.85
C LEU A 57 3.56 -23.66 -7.66
N SER A 58 4.55 -24.27 -7.02
CA SER A 58 5.55 -25.14 -7.64
C SER A 58 5.20 -26.62 -7.57
N ASP A 59 4.19 -27.00 -6.78
CA ASP A 59 3.75 -28.38 -6.62
C ASP A 59 2.85 -28.83 -7.80
N PRO A 60 3.28 -29.81 -8.62
CA PRO A 60 2.52 -30.28 -9.77
C PRO A 60 1.17 -30.93 -9.43
N GLU A 61 0.99 -31.47 -8.22
CA GLU A 61 -0.28 -32.04 -7.76
C GLU A 61 -1.26 -30.93 -7.38
N VAL A 62 -0.80 -29.89 -6.68
CA VAL A 62 -1.62 -28.72 -6.34
C VAL A 62 -2.13 -28.04 -7.60
N VAL A 63 -1.26 -27.78 -8.59
CA VAL A 63 -1.65 -27.18 -9.87
C VAL A 63 -2.69 -28.02 -10.62
N ARG A 64 -2.51 -29.35 -10.65
CA ARG A 64 -3.47 -30.27 -11.29
C ARG A 64 -4.84 -30.27 -10.60
N SER A 65 -4.86 -30.15 -9.27
CA SER A 65 -6.10 -30.14 -8.49
C SER A 65 -6.92 -28.86 -8.70
N ALA A 66 -6.26 -27.71 -8.90
CA ALA A 66 -6.91 -26.40 -9.08
C ALA A 66 -7.52 -26.20 -10.47
N GLN A 67 -7.18 -27.02 -11.46
CA GLN A 67 -7.67 -26.93 -12.85
C GLN A 67 -8.88 -27.82 -13.15
N ARG A 68 -9.39 -28.55 -12.16
CA ARG A 68 -10.62 -29.35 -12.25
C ARG A 68 -11.84 -28.56 -11.79
#